data_AF-A0A2V7IDX8-F1
#
_entry.id   AF-A0A2V7IDX8-F1
#
_cell.length_a   1.000
_cell.length_b   1.000
_cell.length_c   1.000
_cell.angle_alpha   90.00
_cell.angle_beta   90.00
_cell.angle_gamma   90.00
#
_symmetry.space_group_name_H-M   'P 1'
#
loop_
_entity.id
_entity.type
_entity.pdbx_description
1 polymer ?
#
loop_
_entity_poly.entity_id
_entity_poly.type
_entity_poly.pdbx_seq_one_letter_code
_entity_poly.pdbx_strand_id
1 'polypeptide(L)'
;MRYVLLAAAVLATLAAALLLGPANVPFGDLLASPIVWQLRLPRALLAFLVGGALGVSGVGLQALVRNPLADPFLLGLSGGAGLGAVVAIAFHLPGPWALPLAAFVGAVGAMALVYRLGLMGGAELDPRILLLGGVAVGAFAAAITTALVSLAEAAELRNAFLWLWGGFSGASWTTVLVMLVYAPLPLVVLVAAARPLDLLALGEEP
;
A
#
# COMPACT_ATOMS: atom_id res chain seq x y z
N MET A 1 25.70 -6.45 -13.92
CA MET A 1 25.63 -7.42 -12.81
C MET A 1 24.41 -7.24 -11.90
N ARG A 2 24.21 -6.06 -11.28
CA ARG A 2 23.15 -5.83 -10.27
C ARG A 2 21.72 -6.12 -10.76
N TYR A 3 21.34 -5.64 -11.95
CA TYR A 3 20.00 -5.86 -12.51
C TYR A 3 19.71 -7.33 -12.85
N VAL A 4 20.74 -8.08 -13.28
CA VAL A 4 20.62 -9.51 -13.56
C VAL A 4 20.36 -10.30 -12.27
N LEU A 5 21.06 -9.96 -11.19
CA LEU A 5 20.85 -10.57 -9.88
C LEU A 5 19.44 -10.28 -9.34
N LEU A 6 18.94 -9.05 -9.47
CA LEU A 6 17.58 -8.69 -9.07
C LEU A 6 16.53 -9.44 -9.89
N ALA A 7 16.70 -9.50 -11.21
CA ALA A 7 15.79 -10.26 -12.08
C ALA A 7 15.80 -11.76 -11.72
N ALA A 8 16.97 -12.35 -11.49
CA ALA A 8 17.10 -13.72 -11.05
C ALA A 8 16.41 -13.98 -9.69
N ALA A 9 16.58 -13.06 -8.72
CA ALA A 9 15.93 -13.15 -7.42
C ALA A 9 14.40 -13.05 -7.52
N VAL A 10 13.88 -12.17 -8.38
CA VAL A 10 12.44 -12.05 -8.63
C VAL A 10 11.90 -13.34 -9.26
N LEU A 11 12.56 -13.87 -10.29
CA LEU A 11 12.13 -15.12 -10.93
C LEU A 11 12.18 -16.30 -9.96
N ALA A 12 13.22 -16.38 -9.14
CA ALA A 12 13.37 -17.42 -8.13
C ALA A 12 12.26 -17.34 -7.06
N THR A 13 11.94 -16.15 -6.55
CA THR A 13 10.89 -15.97 -5.54
C THR A 13 9.49 -16.22 -6.11
N LEU A 14 9.23 -15.82 -7.36
CA LEU A 14 7.97 -16.15 -8.04
C LEU A 14 7.82 -17.65 -8.29
N ALA A 15 8.87 -18.33 -8.76
CA ALA A 15 8.86 -19.78 -8.93
C ALA A 15 8.63 -20.49 -7.59
N ALA A 16 9.33 -20.07 -6.53
CA ALA A 16 9.13 -20.60 -5.19
C ALA A 16 7.68 -20.39 -4.69
N ALA A 17 7.08 -19.23 -4.94
CA ALA A 17 5.70 -18.93 -4.55
C ALA A 17 4.66 -19.80 -5.28
N LEU A 18 4.97 -20.30 -6.47
CA LEU A 18 4.10 -21.23 -7.20
C LEU A 18 4.28 -22.68 -6.75
N LEU A 19 5.51 -23.07 -6.42
CA LEU A 19 5.85 -24.44 -6.03
C LEU A 19 5.48 -24.73 -4.56
N LEU A 20 5.74 -23.79 -3.67
CA LEU A 20 5.52 -23.93 -2.23
C LEU A 20 4.05 -23.64 -1.88
N GLY A 21 3.43 -24.53 -1.11
CA GLY A 21 2.12 -24.29 -0.53
C GLY A 21 1.56 -25.53 0.16
N PRO A 22 0.40 -25.39 0.83
CA PRO A 22 -0.17 -26.48 1.65
C PRO A 22 -0.57 -27.73 0.84
N ALA A 23 -0.95 -27.53 -0.42
CA ALA A 23 -1.25 -28.61 -1.35
C ALA A 23 -0.01 -28.97 -2.17
N ASN A 24 0.45 -30.22 -2.13
CA ASN A 24 1.55 -30.64 -3.00
C ASN A 24 1.01 -30.86 -4.43
N VAL A 25 1.47 -30.03 -5.37
CA VAL A 25 1.14 -30.14 -6.80
C VAL A 25 2.37 -30.65 -7.53
N PRO A 26 2.30 -31.80 -8.24
CA PRO A 26 3.42 -32.31 -9.03
C PRO A 26 3.88 -31.31 -10.09
N PHE A 27 5.19 -31.27 -10.37
CA PHE A 27 5.77 -30.30 -11.30
C PHE A 27 5.15 -30.38 -12.71
N GLY A 28 4.82 -31.59 -13.17
CA GLY A 28 4.20 -31.82 -14.48
C GLY A 28 2.81 -31.22 -14.63
N ASP A 29 2.08 -31.03 -13.52
CA ASP A 29 0.67 -30.59 -13.52
C ASP A 29 0.51 -29.11 -13.14
N LEU A 30 1.61 -28.39 -12.90
CA LEU A 30 1.56 -27.01 -12.38
C LEU A 30 0.72 -26.07 -13.22
N LEU A 31 0.83 -26.15 -14.55
CA LEU A 31 0.11 -25.27 -15.47
C LEU A 31 -1.36 -25.67 -15.63
N ALA A 32 -1.69 -26.95 -15.40
CA ALA A 32 -3.07 -27.44 -15.47
C ALA A 32 -3.80 -27.34 -14.13
N SER A 33 -3.08 -27.13 -13.03
CA SER A 33 -3.65 -27.13 -11.68
C SER A 33 -4.51 -25.88 -11.41
N PRO A 34 -5.79 -26.04 -11.07
CA PRO A 34 -6.66 -24.93 -10.67
C PRO A 34 -6.13 -24.20 -9.44
N ILE A 35 -5.47 -24.92 -8.52
CA ILE A 35 -4.89 -24.34 -7.30
C ILE A 35 -3.77 -23.37 -7.67
N VAL A 36 -2.90 -23.75 -8.61
CA VAL A 36 -1.82 -22.87 -9.06
C VAL A 36 -2.41 -21.67 -9.81
N TRP A 37 -3.32 -21.92 -10.76
CA TRP A 37 -3.87 -20.87 -11.62
C TRP A 37 -4.81 -19.89 -10.93
N GLN A 38 -5.68 -20.35 -10.03
CA GLN A 38 -6.72 -19.51 -9.41
C GLN A 38 -6.32 -18.96 -8.04
N LEU A 39 -5.35 -19.57 -7.35
CA LEU A 39 -4.97 -19.16 -5.99
C LEU A 39 -3.52 -18.69 -5.90
N ARG A 40 -2.55 -19.50 -6.33
CA ARG A 40 -1.12 -19.17 -6.12
C ARG A 40 -0.64 -18.07 -7.05
N LEU A 41 -0.94 -18.19 -8.34
CA LEU A 41 -0.46 -17.26 -9.35
C LEU A 41 -1.02 -15.84 -9.15
N PRO A 42 -2.33 -15.63 -8.91
CA PRO A 42 -2.86 -14.30 -8.61
C PRO A 42 -2.25 -13.72 -7.33
N ARG A 43 -2.07 -14.54 -6.30
CA ARG A 43 -1.46 -14.12 -5.03
C ARG A 43 0.01 -13.69 -5.20
N ALA A 44 0.81 -14.47 -5.91
CA ALA A 44 2.22 -14.17 -6.18
C ALA A 44 2.37 -12.90 -7.02
N LEU A 45 1.57 -12.77 -8.08
CA LEU A 45 1.57 -11.58 -8.94
C LEU A 45 1.12 -10.34 -8.19
N LEU A 46 0.03 -10.42 -7.41
CA LEU A 46 -0.44 -9.30 -6.62
C LEU A 46 0.61 -8.87 -5.57
N ALA A 47 1.23 -9.82 -4.88
CA ALA A 47 2.29 -9.54 -3.92
C ALA A 47 3.50 -8.85 -4.57
N PHE A 48 3.91 -9.32 -5.76
CA PHE A 48 4.97 -8.68 -6.54
C PHE A 48 4.61 -7.24 -6.95
N LEU A 49 3.40 -7.03 -7.49
CA LEU A 49 2.93 -5.72 -7.94
C LEU A 49 2.81 -4.73 -6.77
N VAL A 50 2.20 -5.15 -5.66
CA VAL A 50 2.03 -4.30 -4.47
C VAL A 50 3.39 -4.01 -3.82
N GLY A 51 4.25 -5.01 -3.65
CA GLY A 51 5.59 -4.83 -3.11
C GLY A 51 6.46 -3.90 -3.97
N GLY A 52 6.40 -4.06 -5.30
CA GLY A 52 7.07 -3.16 -6.23
C GLY A 52 6.55 -1.72 -6.15
N ALA A 53 5.23 -1.53 -6.07
CA ALA A 53 4.62 -0.22 -5.94
C ALA A 53 5.02 0.48 -4.62
N LEU A 54 5.04 -0.26 -3.51
CA LEU A 54 5.53 0.24 -2.22
C LEU A 54 7.02 0.59 -2.24
N GLY A 55 7.84 -0.21 -2.94
CA GLY A 55 9.26 0.09 -3.12
C GLY A 55 9.50 1.40 -3.89
N VAL A 56 8.75 1.62 -4.98
CA VAL A 56 8.85 2.84 -5.79
C VAL A 56 8.29 4.06 -5.06
N SER A 57 7.17 3.93 -4.35
CA SER A 57 6.64 5.04 -3.55
C SER A 57 7.57 5.40 -2.39
N GLY A 58 8.21 4.40 -1.76
CA GLY A 58 9.16 4.60 -0.68
C GLY A 58 10.39 5.39 -1.12
N VAL A 59 11.04 4.99 -2.22
CA VAL A 59 12.21 5.75 -2.73
C VAL A 59 11.81 7.16 -3.17
N GLY A 60 10.63 7.32 -3.76
CA GLY A 60 10.11 8.64 -4.14
C GLY A 60 9.89 9.55 -2.94
N LEU A 61 9.32 9.03 -1.85
CA LEU A 61 9.13 9.80 -0.63
C LEU A 61 10.48 10.13 0.04
N GLN A 62 11.39 9.16 0.13
CA GLN A 62 12.73 9.37 0.69
C GLN A 62 13.49 10.49 -0.03
N ALA A 63 13.39 10.55 -1.36
CA ALA A 63 13.96 11.64 -2.15
C ALA A 63 13.27 12.98 -1.86
N LEU A 64 11.92 13.00 -1.82
CA LEU A 64 11.14 14.21 -1.55
C LEU A 64 11.48 14.85 -0.19
N VAL A 65 11.56 14.05 0.87
CA VAL A 65 11.83 14.55 2.23
C VAL A 65 13.32 14.53 2.59
N ARG A 66 14.19 14.10 1.67
CA ARG A 66 15.65 13.97 1.83
C ARG A 66 16.03 13.21 3.10
N ASN A 67 15.28 12.15 3.40
CA ASN A 67 15.48 11.36 4.60
C ASN A 67 15.38 9.86 4.27
N PRO A 68 16.47 9.09 4.39
CA PRO A 68 16.46 7.65 4.07
C PRO A 68 15.60 6.82 5.05
N LEU A 69 15.21 7.39 6.20
CA LEU A 69 14.31 6.75 7.16
C LEU A 69 12.82 7.05 6.86
N ALA A 70 12.53 7.82 5.82
CA ALA A 70 11.15 8.10 5.45
C ALA A 70 10.46 6.84 4.91
N ASP A 71 9.27 6.60 5.44
CA ASP A 71 8.38 5.49 5.07
C ASP A 71 7.12 6.07 4.38
N PRO A 72 6.66 5.49 3.24
CA PRO A 72 5.43 5.91 2.57
C PRO A 72 4.19 6.01 3.47
N PHE A 73 4.18 5.37 4.64
CA PHE A 73 3.10 5.44 5.61
C PHE A 73 3.13 6.68 6.53
N LEU A 74 4.19 7.49 6.51
CA LEU A 74 4.37 8.64 7.42
C LEU A 74 3.39 9.80 7.21
N LEU A 75 2.77 9.92 6.02
CA LEU A 75 1.89 11.04 5.68
C LEU A 75 0.41 10.80 6.04
N GLY A 76 0.15 9.99 7.06
CA GLY A 76 -1.21 9.71 7.54
C GLY A 76 -2.10 8.88 6.60
N LEU A 77 -1.65 8.60 5.37
CA LEU A 77 -2.33 7.79 4.34
C LEU A 77 -2.77 6.43 4.88
N SER A 78 -1.87 5.71 5.56
CA SER A 78 -2.16 4.37 6.09
C SER A 78 -3.21 4.41 7.20
N GLY A 79 -3.11 5.39 8.09
CA GLY A 79 -4.09 5.60 9.16
C GLY A 79 -5.47 5.95 8.61
N GLY A 80 -5.52 6.84 7.62
CA GLY A 80 -6.76 7.19 6.91
C GLY A 80 -7.38 6.01 6.17
N ALA A 81 -6.56 5.20 5.49
CA ALA A 81 -7.02 3.97 4.83
C ALA A 81 -7.59 2.96 5.82
N GLY A 82 -6.88 2.75 6.94
CA GLY A 82 -7.32 1.90 8.05
C GLY A 82 -8.66 2.35 8.62
N LEU A 83 -8.79 3.63 8.94
CA LEU A 83 -10.04 4.19 9.43
C LEU A 83 -11.18 4.02 8.42
N GLY A 84 -10.95 4.33 7.15
CA GLY A 84 -11.96 4.16 6.10
C GLY A 84 -12.44 2.71 5.97
N ALA A 85 -11.53 1.74 6.03
CA ALA A 85 -11.89 0.33 6.01
C ALA A 85 -12.67 -0.10 7.27
N VAL A 86 -12.24 0.34 8.46
CA VAL A 86 -12.92 0.04 9.72
C VAL A 86 -14.33 0.64 9.74
N VAL A 87 -14.52 1.85 9.23
CA VAL A 87 -15.85 2.44 9.05
C VAL A 87 -16.70 1.57 8.13
N ALA A 88 -16.18 1.15 6.98
CA ALA A 88 -16.95 0.30 6.07
C ALA A 88 -17.35 -1.04 6.70
N ILE A 89 -16.48 -1.64 7.51
CA ILE A 89 -16.75 -2.88 8.24
C ILE A 89 -17.78 -2.66 9.35
N ALA A 90 -17.60 -1.63 10.17
CA ALA A 90 -18.46 -1.34 11.33
C ALA A 90 -19.90 -0.96 10.94
N PHE A 91 -20.08 -0.35 9.76
CA PHE A 91 -21.40 0.01 9.22
C PHE A 91 -21.93 -0.98 8.18
N HIS A 92 -21.29 -2.14 8.02
CA HIS A 92 -21.71 -3.22 7.10
C HIS A 92 -21.98 -2.74 5.67
N LEU A 93 -21.13 -1.84 5.16
CA LEU A 93 -21.34 -1.28 3.82
C LEU A 93 -21.35 -2.39 2.76
N PRO A 94 -22.41 -2.48 1.93
CA PRO A 94 -22.59 -3.61 1.04
C PRO A 94 -21.74 -3.52 -0.23
N GLY A 95 -21.38 -4.68 -0.76
CA GLY A 95 -20.77 -4.83 -2.07
C GLY A 95 -19.24 -4.97 -2.06
N PRO A 96 -18.65 -5.56 -3.11
CA PRO A 96 -17.24 -5.92 -3.15
C PRO A 96 -16.28 -4.71 -3.18
N TRP A 97 -16.79 -3.54 -3.55
CA TRP A 97 -16.02 -2.31 -3.69
C TRP A 97 -16.15 -1.34 -2.51
N ALA A 98 -17.12 -1.53 -1.63
CA ALA A 98 -17.36 -0.60 -0.53
C ALA A 98 -16.14 -0.44 0.36
N LEU A 99 -15.53 -1.56 0.76
CA LEU A 99 -14.38 -1.56 1.66
C LEU A 99 -13.10 -0.99 1.00
N PRO A 100 -12.69 -1.40 -0.23
CA PRO A 100 -11.55 -0.78 -0.91
C PRO A 100 -11.75 0.71 -1.21
N LEU A 101 -12.96 1.12 -1.60
CA LEU A 101 -13.26 2.54 -1.87
C LEU A 101 -13.27 3.38 -0.59
N ALA A 102 -13.83 2.88 0.50
CA ALA A 102 -13.81 3.58 1.78
C ALA A 102 -12.37 3.75 2.29
N ALA A 103 -11.53 2.71 2.17
CA ALA A 103 -10.10 2.81 2.46
C ALA A 103 -9.41 3.86 1.57
N PHE A 104 -9.67 3.85 0.26
CA PHE A 104 -9.08 4.82 -0.66
C PHE A 104 -9.50 6.26 -0.33
N VAL A 105 -10.79 6.50 -0.10
CA VAL A 105 -11.32 7.81 0.29
C VAL A 105 -10.74 8.27 1.62
N GLY A 106 -10.64 7.36 2.60
CA GLY A 106 -10.00 7.64 3.88
C GLY A 106 -8.52 8.04 3.74
N ALA A 107 -7.77 7.35 2.88
CA ALA A 107 -6.38 7.66 2.58
C ALA A 107 -6.22 9.06 1.93
N VAL A 108 -7.03 9.33 0.90
CA VAL A 108 -7.03 10.63 0.20
C VAL A 108 -7.46 11.75 1.14
N GLY A 109 -8.48 11.53 1.97
CA GLY A 109 -8.96 12.49 2.97
C GLY A 109 -7.90 12.81 4.01
N ALA A 110 -7.19 11.80 4.52
CA ALA A 110 -6.08 11.99 5.45
C ALA A 110 -4.93 12.77 4.81
N MET A 111 -4.52 12.41 3.58
CA MET A 111 -3.48 13.14 2.85
C MET A 111 -3.89 14.59 2.59
N ALA A 112 -5.13 14.84 2.17
CA ALA A 112 -5.63 16.19 1.94
C ALA A 112 -5.62 17.03 3.23
N LEU A 113 -5.93 16.42 4.38
CA LEU A 113 -5.85 17.07 5.68
C LEU A 113 -4.40 17.42 6.04
N VAL A 114 -3.46 16.46 5.93
CA VAL A 114 -2.03 16.70 6.18
C VAL A 114 -1.50 17.81 5.28
N TYR A 115 -1.84 17.79 4.00
CA TYR A 115 -1.43 18.82 3.04
C TYR A 115 -1.98 20.20 3.42
N ARG A 116 -3.25 20.30 3.82
CA ARG A 116 -3.84 21.56 4.32
C ARG A 116 -3.19 22.07 5.59
N LEU A 117 -2.83 21.18 6.53
CA LEU A 117 -2.07 21.55 7.73
C LEU A 117 -0.70 22.12 7.35
N GLY A 118 -0.02 21.51 6.36
CA GLY A 118 1.25 22.01 5.82
C GLY A 118 1.15 23.43 5.25
N LEU A 119 0.10 23.70 4.47
CA LEU A 119 -0.14 25.04 3.88
C LEU A 119 -0.46 26.13 4.91
N MET A 120 -0.93 25.77 6.12
CA MET A 120 -1.15 26.75 7.18
C MET A 120 0.15 27.22 7.84
N GLY A 121 1.26 26.48 7.66
CA GLY A 121 2.58 26.84 8.16
C GLY A 121 3.30 27.92 7.34
N GLY A 122 2.78 28.31 6.18
CA GLY A 122 3.38 29.27 5.26
C GLY A 122 3.12 28.92 3.79
N ALA A 123 3.63 29.74 2.87
CA ALA A 123 3.50 29.50 1.42
C ALA A 123 4.37 28.32 0.92
N GLU A 124 5.45 28.02 1.65
CA GLU A 124 6.35 26.91 1.36
C GLU A 124 6.01 25.68 2.21
N LEU A 125 5.97 24.51 1.57
CA LEU A 125 5.67 23.24 2.23
C LEU A 125 6.93 22.72 2.94
N ASP A 126 7.06 23.00 4.24
CA ASP A 126 8.11 22.40 5.07
C ASP A 126 7.85 20.89 5.27
N PRO A 127 8.77 20.00 4.83
CA PRO A 127 8.67 18.56 5.05
C PRO A 127 8.46 18.18 6.52
N ARG A 128 9.02 18.95 7.47
CA ARG A 128 8.88 18.70 8.92
C ARG A 128 7.44 18.86 9.38
N ILE A 129 6.74 19.89 8.87
CA ILE A 129 5.34 20.15 9.19
C ILE A 129 4.45 19.05 8.60
N LEU A 130 4.73 18.62 7.37
CA LEU A 130 4.00 17.52 6.73
C LEU A 130 4.17 16.20 7.50
N LEU A 131 5.38 15.91 7.99
CA LEU A 131 5.65 14.73 8.82
C LEU A 131 4.91 14.80 10.16
N LEU A 132 5.00 15.92 10.89
CA LEU A 132 4.29 16.10 12.16
C LEU A 132 2.77 16.06 11.98
N GLY A 133 2.26 16.68 10.91
CA GLY A 133 0.85 16.61 10.52
C GLY A 133 0.41 15.19 10.21
N GLY A 134 1.23 14.43 9.48
CA GLY A 134 1.02 13.01 9.20
C GLY A 134 0.92 12.15 10.46
N VAL A 135 1.82 12.35 11.42
CA VAL A 135 1.78 11.68 12.72
C VAL A 135 0.52 12.05 13.50
N ALA A 136 0.15 13.33 13.54
CA ALA A 136 -1.06 13.79 14.24
C ALA A 136 -2.35 13.22 13.63
N VAL A 137 -2.48 13.28 12.29
CA VAL A 137 -3.62 12.73 11.56
C VAL A 137 -3.68 11.20 11.71
N GLY A 138 -2.53 10.52 11.65
CA GLY A 138 -2.44 9.08 11.88
C GLY A 138 -2.88 8.68 13.29
N ALA A 139 -2.42 9.39 14.32
CA ALA A 139 -2.83 9.16 15.70
C ALA A 139 -4.33 9.40 15.92
N PHE A 140 -4.88 10.46 15.31
CA PHE A 140 -6.31 10.74 15.34
C PHE A 140 -7.12 9.62 14.66
N ALA A 141 -6.69 9.16 13.48
CA ALA A 141 -7.33 8.05 12.79
C ALA A 141 -7.26 6.75 13.60
N ALA A 142 -6.14 6.48 14.28
CA ALA A 142 -5.98 5.34 15.16
C ALA A 142 -6.89 5.42 16.40
N ALA A 143 -7.08 6.61 16.98
CA ALA A 143 -7.99 6.82 18.10
C ALA A 143 -9.44 6.53 17.71
N ILE A 144 -9.89 7.03 16.54
CA ILE A 144 -11.24 6.74 16.04
C ILE A 144 -11.38 5.25 15.71
N THR A 145 -10.39 4.65 15.04
CA THR A 145 -10.37 3.22 14.73
C THR A 145 -10.54 2.40 15.99
N THR A 146 -9.77 2.71 17.04
CA THR A 146 -9.86 2.02 18.34
C THR A 146 -11.23 2.20 18.98
N ALA A 147 -11.81 3.41 18.95
CA ALA A 147 -13.14 3.65 19.48
C ALA A 147 -14.21 2.82 18.74
N LEU A 148 -14.21 2.82 17.41
CA LEU A 148 -15.14 2.03 16.60
C LEU A 148 -15.01 0.53 16.89
N VAL A 149 -13.77 0.04 16.89
CA VAL A 149 -13.46 -1.37 17.13
C VAL A 149 -13.86 -1.80 18.55
N SER A 150 -13.75 -0.91 19.55
CA SER A 150 -14.16 -1.19 20.93
C SER A 150 -15.67 -1.35 21.12
N LEU A 151 -16.46 -0.78 20.19
CA LEU A 151 -17.93 -0.85 20.20
C LEU A 151 -18.47 -1.93 19.25
N ALA A 152 -17.61 -2.55 18.44
CA ALA A 152 -17.98 -3.50 17.41
C ALA A 152 -18.19 -4.91 17.97
N GLU A 153 -19.00 -5.73 17.28
CA GLU A 153 -19.15 -7.14 17.65
C GLU A 153 -17.90 -7.95 17.27
N ALA A 154 -17.82 -9.19 17.77
CA ALA A 154 -16.62 -10.03 17.61
C ALA A 154 -16.26 -10.32 16.14
N ALA A 155 -17.26 -10.33 15.24
CA ALA A 155 -17.05 -10.60 13.81
C ALA A 155 -16.38 -9.40 13.12
N GLU A 156 -16.87 -8.19 13.35
CA GLU A 156 -16.35 -6.94 12.81
C GLU A 156 -14.95 -6.66 13.38
N LEU A 157 -14.75 -6.88 14.68
CA LEU A 157 -13.45 -6.81 15.34
C LEU A 157 -12.40 -7.67 14.61
N ARG A 158 -12.73 -8.94 14.38
CA ARG A 158 -11.85 -9.87 13.65
C ARG A 158 -11.59 -9.40 12.23
N ASN A 159 -12.62 -8.99 11.50
CA ASN A 159 -12.50 -8.55 10.12
C ASN A 159 -11.65 -7.27 10.00
N ALA A 160 -11.83 -6.33 10.93
CA ALA A 160 -11.03 -5.11 11.02
C ALA A 160 -9.55 -5.45 11.25
N PHE A 161 -9.22 -6.34 12.19
CA PHE A 161 -7.84 -6.75 12.41
C PHE A 161 -7.23 -7.47 11.21
N LEU A 162 -7.97 -8.39 10.57
CA LEU A 162 -7.51 -9.07 9.36
C LEU A 162 -7.21 -8.08 8.22
N TRP A 163 -7.97 -7.00 8.11
CA TRP A 163 -7.73 -5.96 7.12
C TRP A 163 -6.53 -5.08 7.50
N LEU A 164 -6.46 -4.63 8.75
CA LEU A 164 -5.40 -3.74 9.26
C LEU A 164 -4.01 -4.39 9.24
N TRP A 165 -3.91 -5.70 9.46
CA TRP A 165 -2.64 -6.42 9.34
C TRP A 165 -2.17 -6.60 7.90
N GLY A 166 -3.09 -6.45 6.94
CA GLY A 166 -2.84 -6.71 5.54
C GLY A 166 -2.64 -8.19 5.22
N GLY A 167 -2.80 -8.53 3.94
CA GLY A 167 -2.58 -9.89 3.47
C GLY A 167 -3.05 -10.08 2.05
N PHE A 168 -2.58 -11.17 1.43
CA PHE A 168 -2.94 -11.55 0.06
C PHE A 168 -3.86 -12.79 0.05
N SER A 169 -4.51 -13.10 1.17
CA SER A 169 -5.38 -14.26 1.32
C SER A 169 -6.54 -14.23 0.32
N GLY A 170 -7.14 -13.05 0.11
CA GLY A 170 -8.23 -12.80 -0.85
C GLY A 170 -7.78 -12.42 -2.28
N ALA A 171 -6.51 -12.65 -2.64
CA ALA A 171 -6.03 -12.33 -3.99
C ALA A 171 -6.75 -13.14 -5.07
N SER A 172 -7.13 -12.47 -6.15
CA SER A 172 -7.81 -13.03 -7.32
C SER A 172 -7.34 -12.35 -8.60
N TRP A 173 -7.64 -12.95 -9.76
CA TRP A 173 -7.36 -12.32 -11.06
C TRP A 173 -8.01 -10.94 -11.18
N THR A 174 -9.19 -10.73 -10.61
CA THR A 174 -9.85 -9.41 -10.55
C THR A 174 -8.97 -8.40 -9.82
N THR A 175 -8.45 -8.72 -8.63
CA THR A 175 -7.57 -7.80 -7.88
C THR A 175 -6.25 -7.53 -8.60
N VAL A 176 -5.70 -8.52 -9.32
CA VAL A 176 -4.50 -8.34 -10.14
C VAL A 176 -4.79 -7.38 -11.30
N LEU A 177 -5.90 -7.56 -12.01
CA LEU A 177 -6.32 -6.67 -13.10
C LEU A 177 -6.53 -5.24 -12.61
N VAL A 178 -7.17 -5.06 -11.45
CA VAL A 178 -7.36 -3.74 -10.84
C VAL A 178 -6.01 -3.07 -10.58
N MET A 179 -5.06 -3.80 -9.98
CA MET A 179 -3.71 -3.29 -9.73
C MET A 179 -2.98 -2.96 -11.03
N LEU A 180 -3.08 -3.82 -12.05
CA LEU A 180 -2.47 -3.60 -13.36
C LEU A 180 -3.03 -2.40 -14.11
N VAL A 181 -4.29 -2.03 -13.90
CA VAL A 181 -4.91 -0.86 -14.55
C VAL A 181 -4.60 0.41 -13.76
N TYR A 182 -4.70 0.35 -12.43
CA TYR A 182 -4.58 1.53 -11.57
C TYR A 182 -3.12 1.95 -11.31
N ALA A 183 -2.23 1.00 -10.99
CA ALA A 183 -0.88 1.30 -10.53
C ALA A 183 0.09 1.89 -11.59
N PRO A 184 0.00 1.54 -12.89
CA PRO A 184 0.96 2.08 -13.86
C PRO A 184 0.95 3.60 -13.95
N LEU A 185 -0.21 4.24 -13.82
CA LEU A 185 -0.31 5.70 -13.92
C LEU A 185 0.56 6.43 -12.88
N PRO A 186 0.38 6.23 -11.55
CA PRO A 186 1.24 6.87 -10.56
C PRO A 186 2.70 6.40 -10.65
N LEU A 187 2.96 5.14 -11.02
CA LEU A 187 4.33 4.64 -11.18
C LEU A 187 5.07 5.32 -12.35
N VAL A 188 4.42 5.49 -13.49
CA VAL A 188 4.99 6.21 -14.64
C VAL A 188 5.24 7.67 -14.28
N VAL A 189 4.32 8.32 -13.55
CA VAL A 189 4.52 9.69 -13.07
C VAL A 189 5.74 9.79 -12.15
N LEU A 190 5.90 8.87 -11.19
CA LEU A 190 7.07 8.86 -10.29
C LEU A 190 8.38 8.60 -11.05
N VAL A 191 8.38 7.67 -12.01
CA VAL A 191 9.57 7.39 -12.82
C VAL A 191 9.92 8.57 -13.72
N ALA A 192 8.93 9.24 -14.31
CA ALA A 192 9.15 10.47 -15.08
C ALA A 192 9.70 11.61 -14.20
N ALA A 193 9.31 11.65 -12.92
CA ALA A 193 9.80 12.59 -11.93
C ALA A 193 11.14 12.19 -11.29
N ALA A 194 11.77 11.07 -11.67
CA ALA A 194 12.98 10.56 -11.02
C ALA A 194 14.13 11.57 -11.05
N ARG A 195 14.40 12.21 -12.20
CA ARG A 195 15.47 13.22 -12.31
C ARG A 195 15.24 14.45 -11.42
N PRO A 196 14.05 15.10 -11.44
CA PRO A 196 13.74 16.17 -10.49
C PRO A 196 13.88 15.74 -9.02
N LEU A 197 13.47 14.51 -8.67
CA LEU A 197 13.59 13.97 -7.32
C LEU A 197 15.06 13.75 -6.91
N ASP A 198 15.91 13.27 -7.83
CA ASP A 198 17.34 13.14 -7.60
C ASP A 198 18.00 14.51 -7.36
N LEU A 199 17.60 15.54 -8.12
CA LEU A 199 18.07 16.92 -7.93
C LEU A 199 17.62 17.50 -6.59
N LEU A 200 16.35 17.29 -6.20
CA LEU A 200 15.83 17.66 -4.88
C LEU A 200 16.62 17.01 -3.75
N ALA A 201 17.05 15.76 -3.92
CA ALA A 201 17.82 15.03 -2.91
C ALA A 201 19.25 15.57 -2.72
N LEU A 202 19.84 16.21 -3.74
CA LEU A 202 21.18 16.83 -3.65
C LEU A 202 21.19 18.11 -2.78
N GLY A 203 20.03 18.71 -2.56
CA GLY A 203 19.91 19.98 -1.82
C GLY A 203 20.17 21.20 -2.69
N GLU A 204 19.91 22.39 -2.14
CA GLU A 204 20.27 23.66 -2.77
C GLU A 204 21.70 24.00 -2.32
N GLU A 205 22.60 24.32 -3.26
CA GLU A 205 23.93 24.85 -2.91
C GLU A 205 23.74 26.20 -2.17
N PRO A 206 24.48 26.44 -1.08
CA PRO A 206 24.39 27.68 -0.31
C PRO A 206 24.91 28.91 -1.07
#